data_AF-A0A8D8B414-F1
#
_entry.id   AF-A0A8D8B414-F1
#
_cell.length_a   1.000
_cell.length_b   1.000
_cell.length_c   1.000
_cell.angle_alpha   90.00
_cell.angle_beta   90.00
_cell.angle_gamma   90.00
#
_symmetry.space_group_name_H-M   'P 1'
#
loop_
_entity.id
_entity.type
_entity.pdbx_description
1 polymer ?
#
loop_
_entity_poly.entity_id
_entity_poly.type
_entity_poly.pdbx_seq_one_letter_code
_entity_poly.pdbx_strand_id
1 'polypeptide(L)'
;NQMKNQGRFFGLYFFLQPLVMITDLDLIKTIFITDFTYFPDRGVYHNFKDDPLSAHLFSLEGNKWRSLRARLTPTFTLGKMKMMFPTLKAVGDNLSEYLSKSVGSGTELELKDYMVRFTMDVVGNCAFGIECNSFLEPNSEFRMCGKEFFDSPRHSTMMRLFLRLFPELGQKLRIKWLNDHAAGFFYKLVRDTIDY
;
A
#
# COMPACT_ATOMS: atom_id res chain seq x y z
N ASN A 1 -3.52 18.39 -18.55
CA ASN A 1 -4.51 18.91 -19.53
C ASN A 1 -4.01 19.04 -20.97
N GLN A 2 -2.71 19.11 -21.26
CA GLN A 2 -2.23 19.30 -22.65
C GLN A 2 -2.38 18.08 -23.58
N MET A 3 -2.46 16.86 -23.04
CA MET A 3 -2.49 15.61 -23.82
C MET A 3 -3.91 15.07 -24.11
N LYS A 4 -4.97 15.72 -23.59
CA LYS A 4 -6.30 15.09 -23.45
C LYS A 4 -7.03 14.82 -24.78
N ASN A 5 -6.54 15.32 -25.92
CA ASN A 5 -7.19 15.20 -27.24
C ASN A 5 -6.21 14.96 -28.41
N GLN A 6 -4.96 14.55 -28.15
CA GLN A 6 -3.93 14.47 -29.20
C GLN A 6 -3.88 13.10 -29.91
N GLY A 7 -4.43 12.05 -29.31
CA GLY A 7 -4.44 10.70 -29.86
C GLY A 7 -5.05 9.69 -28.89
N ARG A 8 -5.24 8.44 -29.34
CA ARG A 8 -5.80 7.35 -28.51
C ARG A 8 -4.78 6.83 -27.49
N PHE A 9 -3.50 6.92 -27.82
CA PHE A 9 -2.36 6.62 -26.95
C PHE A 9 -1.12 7.37 -27.48
N PHE A 10 -0.07 7.45 -26.68
CA PHE A 10 1.23 7.95 -27.09
C PHE A 10 2.37 7.18 -26.44
N GLY A 11 3.45 7.01 -27.19
CA GLY A 11 4.70 6.46 -26.70
C GLY A 11 5.53 7.52 -25.99
N LEU A 12 6.17 7.15 -24.90
CA LEU A 12 7.17 7.95 -24.20
C LEU A 12 8.24 7.04 -23.62
N TYR A 13 9.39 7.61 -23.30
CA TYR A 13 10.46 6.87 -22.63
C TYR A 13 10.56 7.32 -21.19
N PHE A 14 10.57 6.36 -20.27
CA PHE A 14 10.98 6.57 -18.89
C PHE A 14 12.40 6.05 -18.73
N PHE A 15 13.36 6.95 -18.87
CA PHE A 15 14.79 6.62 -19.00
C PHE A 15 15.01 5.63 -20.15
N LEU A 16 15.37 4.39 -19.83
CA LEU A 16 15.65 3.33 -20.81
C LEU A 16 14.40 2.50 -21.16
N GLN A 17 13.29 2.69 -20.44
CA GLN A 17 12.09 1.87 -20.58
C GLN A 17 11.05 2.57 -21.48
N PRO A 18 10.64 1.96 -22.61
CA PRO A 18 9.53 2.46 -23.39
C PRO A 18 8.23 2.29 -22.60
N LEU A 19 7.39 3.32 -22.60
CA LEU A 19 6.08 3.37 -21.97
C LEU A 19 5.04 3.81 -22.99
N VAL A 20 3.83 3.27 -22.84
CA VAL A 20 2.66 3.71 -23.59
C VAL A 20 1.70 4.36 -22.61
N MET A 21 1.41 5.65 -22.80
CA MET A 21 0.34 6.31 -22.07
C MET A 21 -0.94 6.26 -22.89
N ILE A 22 -2.01 5.83 -22.23
CA ILE A 22 -3.29 5.56 -22.86
C ILE A 22 -4.27 6.62 -22.41
N THR A 23 -4.94 7.25 -23.37
CA THR A 23 -5.87 8.36 -23.16
C THR A 23 -7.30 8.01 -23.59
N ASP A 24 -7.45 7.00 -24.44
CA ASP A 24 -8.74 6.50 -24.91
C ASP A 24 -9.41 5.55 -23.91
N LEU A 25 -10.67 5.83 -23.56
CA LEU A 25 -11.42 5.05 -22.57
C LEU A 25 -11.68 3.62 -23.04
N ASP A 26 -11.91 3.42 -24.34
CA ASP A 26 -12.14 2.09 -24.90
C ASP A 26 -10.88 1.23 -24.79
N LEU A 27 -9.69 1.80 -25.08
CA LEU A 27 -8.42 1.10 -24.88
C LEU A 27 -8.14 0.81 -23.41
N ILE A 28 -8.42 1.76 -22.51
CA ILE A 28 -8.30 1.53 -21.06
C ILE A 28 -9.19 0.35 -20.64
N LYS A 29 -10.45 0.34 -21.07
CA LYS A 29 -11.38 -0.76 -20.78
C LYS A 29 -10.88 -2.09 -21.34
N THR A 30 -10.37 -2.10 -22.56
CA THR A 30 -9.79 -3.30 -23.16
C THR A 30 -8.64 -3.84 -22.31
N ILE A 31 -7.67 -2.99 -21.91
CA ILE A 31 -6.49 -3.44 -21.17
C ILE A 31 -6.80 -3.86 -19.73
N PHE A 32 -7.65 -3.12 -19.03
CA PHE A 32 -7.95 -3.39 -17.62
C PHE A 32 -9.06 -4.43 -17.40
N ILE A 33 -9.88 -4.72 -18.42
CA ILE A 33 -11.05 -5.62 -18.29
C ILE A 33 -11.00 -6.74 -19.33
N THR A 34 -11.13 -6.42 -20.62
CA THR A 34 -11.30 -7.42 -21.68
C THR A 34 -10.09 -8.33 -21.82
N ASP A 35 -8.91 -7.72 -21.91
CA ASP A 35 -7.62 -8.33 -22.23
C ASP A 35 -6.66 -8.28 -21.02
N PHE A 36 -7.20 -8.16 -19.81
CA PHE A 36 -6.41 -8.09 -18.58
C PHE A 36 -5.44 -9.28 -18.39
N THR A 37 -5.77 -10.44 -18.97
CA THR A 37 -4.92 -11.63 -18.93
C THR A 37 -3.53 -11.41 -19.53
N TYR A 38 -3.39 -10.46 -20.47
CA TYR A 38 -2.11 -10.05 -21.07
C TYR A 38 -1.38 -8.97 -20.26
N PHE A 39 -2.07 -8.24 -19.38
CA PHE A 39 -1.53 -7.13 -18.60
C PHE A 39 -1.70 -7.30 -17.07
N PRO A 40 -1.36 -8.46 -16.47
CA PRO A 40 -1.57 -8.68 -15.03
C PRO A 40 -0.55 -7.96 -14.13
N ASP A 41 0.62 -7.64 -14.68
CA ASP A 41 1.82 -7.26 -13.94
C ASP A 41 2.00 -5.75 -13.87
N ARG A 42 2.59 -5.26 -12.77
CA ARG A 42 2.73 -3.82 -12.48
C ARG A 42 4.18 -3.33 -12.56
N GLY A 43 5.17 -4.22 -12.67
CA GLY A 43 6.57 -3.85 -12.79
C GLY A 43 7.14 -3.21 -11.52
N VAL A 44 6.69 -3.65 -10.35
CA VAL A 44 7.16 -3.15 -9.04
C VAL A 44 8.20 -4.11 -8.50
N TYR A 45 9.38 -3.59 -8.18
CA TYR A 45 10.46 -4.39 -7.64
C TYR A 45 10.06 -5.07 -6.33
N HIS A 46 10.38 -6.36 -6.23
CA HIS A 46 10.29 -7.14 -5.01
C HIS A 46 11.43 -8.17 -4.97
N ASN A 47 11.80 -8.59 -3.77
CA ASN A 47 12.78 -9.64 -3.54
C ASN A 47 12.27 -10.62 -2.47
N PHE A 48 11.51 -11.63 -2.90
CA PHE A 48 10.89 -12.60 -2.00
C PHE A 48 11.90 -13.36 -1.11
N LYS A 49 13.14 -13.59 -1.58
CA LYS A 49 14.11 -14.41 -0.85
C LYS A 49 14.71 -13.68 0.34
N ASP A 50 15.13 -12.43 0.15
CA ASP A 50 15.80 -11.64 1.18
C ASP A 50 14.85 -10.65 1.89
N ASP A 51 13.69 -10.37 1.28
CA ASP A 51 12.66 -9.45 1.76
C ASP A 51 11.24 -9.99 1.46
N PRO A 52 10.76 -10.99 2.21
CA PRO A 52 9.50 -11.68 1.92
C PRO A 52 8.27 -10.76 1.88
N LEU A 53 8.26 -9.71 2.72
CA LEU A 53 7.14 -8.75 2.79
C LEU A 53 7.08 -7.82 1.58
N SER A 54 8.19 -7.63 0.85
CA SER A 54 8.19 -6.91 -0.43
C SER A 54 7.35 -7.60 -1.51
N ALA A 55 7.08 -8.90 -1.38
CA ALA A 55 6.31 -9.72 -2.31
C ALA A 55 4.83 -9.80 -1.93
N HIS A 56 4.18 -8.64 -1.81
CA HIS A 56 2.76 -8.51 -1.49
C HIS A 56 1.87 -8.43 -2.76
N LEU A 57 0.55 -8.43 -2.58
CA LEU A 57 -0.44 -8.45 -3.68
C LEU A 57 -0.23 -7.37 -4.76
N PHE A 58 0.35 -6.22 -4.41
CA PHE A 58 0.60 -5.14 -5.38
C PHE A 58 1.84 -5.37 -6.25
N SER A 59 2.86 -6.08 -5.76
CA SER A 59 4.17 -6.25 -6.41
C SER A 59 4.37 -7.62 -7.03
N LEU A 60 3.63 -8.63 -6.57
CA LEU A 60 3.64 -9.95 -7.18
C LEU A 60 3.09 -9.92 -8.60
N GLU A 61 3.59 -10.86 -9.39
CA GLU A 61 3.32 -10.99 -10.82
C GLU A 61 2.84 -12.41 -11.17
N GLY A 62 2.19 -12.54 -12.33
CA GLY A 62 1.75 -13.79 -12.91
C GLY A 62 0.88 -14.67 -11.99
N ASN A 63 1.14 -15.97 -11.99
CA ASN A 63 0.32 -16.95 -11.26
C ASN A 63 0.39 -16.80 -9.72
N LYS A 64 1.51 -16.31 -9.18
CA LYS A 64 1.64 -16.03 -7.74
C LYS A 64 0.68 -14.94 -7.31
N TRP A 65 0.61 -13.86 -8.10
CA TRP A 65 -0.37 -12.80 -7.90
C TRP A 65 -1.81 -13.31 -7.99
N ARG A 66 -2.15 -14.09 -9.03
CA ARG A 66 -3.49 -14.66 -9.22
C ARG A 66 -3.91 -15.51 -8.02
N SER A 67 -3.01 -16.39 -7.56
CA SER A 67 -3.26 -17.26 -6.41
C SER A 67 -3.48 -16.46 -5.13
N LEU A 68 -2.60 -15.49 -4.83
CA LEU A 68 -2.76 -14.64 -3.64
C LEU A 68 -4.05 -13.82 -3.69
N ARG A 69 -4.37 -13.24 -4.86
CA ARG A 69 -5.61 -12.50 -5.06
C ARG A 69 -6.84 -13.35 -4.80
N ALA A 70 -6.88 -14.57 -5.34
CA ALA A 70 -8.00 -15.50 -5.13
C ALA A 70 -8.18 -15.84 -3.64
N ARG A 71 -7.10 -15.96 -2.89
CA ARG A 71 -7.13 -16.22 -1.44
C ARG A 71 -7.60 -15.01 -0.62
N LEU A 72 -7.26 -13.79 -1.02
CA LEU A 72 -7.61 -12.57 -0.29
C LEU A 72 -9.00 -12.02 -0.63
N THR A 73 -9.50 -12.27 -1.84
CA THR A 73 -10.79 -11.74 -2.32
C THR A 73 -11.98 -12.04 -1.38
N PRO A 74 -12.12 -13.26 -0.80
CA PRO A 74 -13.23 -13.57 0.11
C PRO A 74 -13.29 -12.70 1.38
N THR A 75 -12.15 -12.18 1.84
CA THR A 75 -12.06 -11.30 3.02
C THR A 75 -12.78 -9.97 2.82
N PHE A 76 -12.97 -9.54 1.58
CA PHE A 76 -13.59 -8.25 1.23
C PHE A 76 -15.04 -8.39 0.73
N THR A 77 -15.70 -9.52 1.00
CA THR A 77 -17.13 -9.69 0.70
C THR A 77 -17.99 -8.73 1.54
N LEU A 78 -19.19 -8.40 1.04
CA LEU A 78 -20.12 -7.52 1.76
C LEU A 78 -20.41 -8.00 3.19
N GLY A 79 -20.51 -9.32 3.40
CA GLY A 79 -20.71 -9.90 4.73
C GLY A 79 -19.54 -9.60 5.68
N LYS A 80 -18.30 -9.80 5.22
CA LYS A 80 -17.11 -9.49 6.01
C LYS A 80 -16.94 -7.99 6.26
N MET A 81 -17.23 -7.15 5.27
CA MET A 81 -17.23 -5.70 5.44
C MET A 81 -18.25 -5.23 6.48
N LYS A 82 -19.45 -5.82 6.50
CA LYS A 82 -20.45 -5.54 7.55
C LYS A 82 -19.97 -5.95 8.94
N MET A 83 -19.22 -7.05 9.07
CA MET A 83 -18.63 -7.46 10.35
C MET A 83 -17.55 -6.49 10.84
N MET A 84 -16.82 -5.82 9.93
CA MET A 84 -15.81 -4.81 10.29
C MET A 84 -16.42 -3.45 10.68
N PHE A 85 -17.67 -3.18 10.28
CA PHE A 85 -18.32 -1.87 10.47
C PHE A 85 -18.32 -1.36 11.92
N PRO A 86 -18.61 -2.17 12.95
CA PRO A 86 -18.55 -1.70 14.34
C PRO A 86 -17.17 -1.16 14.73
N THR A 87 -16.10 -1.84 14.29
CA THR A 87 -14.71 -1.40 14.50
C THR A 87 -14.45 -0.07 13.81
N LEU A 88 -14.86 0.09 12.55
CA LEU A 88 -14.73 1.36 11.81
C LEU A 88 -15.47 2.49 12.52
N LYS A 89 -16.68 2.22 13.01
CA LYS A 89 -17.49 3.21 13.75
C LYS A 89 -16.77 3.64 15.03
N ALA A 90 -16.26 2.70 15.82
CA ALA A 90 -15.55 3.02 17.06
C ALA A 90 -14.33 3.93 16.82
N VAL A 91 -13.51 3.63 15.80
CA VAL A 91 -12.38 4.50 15.42
C VAL A 91 -12.86 5.88 14.92
N GLY A 92 -14.00 5.92 14.21
CA GLY A 92 -14.61 7.18 13.76
C GLY A 92 -15.16 8.05 14.89
N ASP A 93 -15.74 7.43 15.92
CA ASP A 93 -16.18 8.11 17.14
C ASP A 93 -14.97 8.72 17.87
N ASN A 94 -13.85 7.98 17.98
CA ASN A 94 -12.59 8.47 18.55
C ASN A 94 -12.02 9.68 17.78
N LEU A 95 -12.03 9.63 16.43
CA LEU A 95 -11.62 10.76 15.59
C LEU A 95 -12.50 11.98 15.85
N SER A 96 -13.82 11.78 15.94
CA SER A 96 -14.79 12.85 16.16
C SER A 96 -14.56 13.53 17.51
N GLU A 97 -14.38 12.75 18.57
CA GLU A 97 -14.07 13.26 19.91
C GLU A 97 -12.76 14.07 19.92
N TYR A 98 -11.71 13.53 19.28
CA TYR A 98 -10.41 14.18 19.22
C TYR A 98 -10.45 15.50 18.42
N LEU A 99 -11.21 15.54 17.32
CA LEU A 99 -11.46 16.76 16.55
C LEU A 99 -12.25 17.79 17.37
N SER A 100 -13.31 17.39 18.08
CA SER A 100 -14.09 18.30 18.92
C SER A 100 -13.23 18.98 19.99
N LYS A 101 -12.28 18.26 20.60
CA LYS A 101 -11.32 18.82 21.55
C LYS A 101 -10.32 19.78 20.88
N SER A 102 -9.86 19.44 19.67
CA SER A 102 -8.84 20.22 18.95
C SER A 102 -9.40 21.54 18.40
N VAL A 103 -10.61 21.52 17.82
CA VAL A 103 -11.25 22.70 17.20
C VAL A 103 -11.58 23.80 18.22
N GLY A 104 -11.95 23.42 19.45
CA GLY A 104 -12.25 24.38 20.52
C GLY A 104 -11.07 25.28 20.94
N SER A 105 -9.85 24.93 20.53
CA SER A 105 -8.63 25.66 20.88
C SER A 105 -8.23 26.77 19.89
N GLY A 106 -8.91 26.89 18.74
CA GLY A 106 -8.54 27.84 17.69
C GLY A 106 -7.24 27.52 16.94
N THR A 107 -6.71 26.31 17.12
CA THR A 107 -5.44 25.85 16.51
C THR A 107 -5.65 25.39 15.07
N GLU A 108 -4.68 25.67 14.20
CA GLU A 108 -4.63 25.10 12.84
C GLU A 108 -4.51 23.57 12.89
N LEU A 109 -5.27 22.88 12.03
CA LEU A 109 -5.34 21.42 12.00
C LEU A 109 -4.65 20.86 10.75
N GLU A 110 -3.67 20.00 10.95
CA GLU A 110 -3.02 19.25 9.87
C GLU A 110 -3.87 18.00 9.54
N LEU A 111 -4.86 18.16 8.67
CA LEU A 111 -5.84 17.10 8.37
C LEU A 111 -5.22 15.80 7.84
N LYS A 112 -4.06 15.84 7.16
CA LYS A 112 -3.42 14.62 6.65
C LYS A 112 -3.00 13.72 7.81
N ASP A 113 -2.42 14.27 8.88
CA ASP A 113 -2.02 13.52 10.07
C ASP A 113 -3.21 12.83 10.73
N TYR A 114 -4.33 13.54 10.87
CA TYR A 114 -5.56 13.00 11.46
C TYR A 114 -6.11 11.83 10.63
N MET A 115 -6.12 11.98 9.29
CA MET A 115 -6.61 10.93 8.40
C MET A 115 -5.66 9.73 8.33
N VAL A 116 -4.34 9.96 8.43
CA VAL A 116 -3.35 8.88 8.55
C VAL A 116 -3.57 8.10 9.84
N ARG A 117 -3.78 8.76 10.98
CA ARG A 117 -4.09 8.10 12.27
C ARG A 117 -5.37 7.28 12.19
N PHE A 118 -6.44 7.87 11.67
CA PHE A 118 -7.71 7.19 11.47
C PHE A 118 -7.54 5.91 10.62
N THR A 119 -6.87 6.03 9.48
CA THR A 119 -6.69 4.90 8.56
C THR A 119 -5.80 3.81 9.15
N MET A 120 -4.75 4.20 9.88
CA MET A 120 -3.87 3.25 10.58
C MET A 120 -4.61 2.50 11.70
N ASP A 121 -5.42 3.19 12.50
CA ASP A 121 -6.21 2.55 13.56
C ASP A 121 -7.27 1.61 12.98
N VAL A 122 -7.93 1.98 11.87
CA VAL A 122 -8.87 1.10 11.18
C VAL A 122 -8.17 -0.17 10.67
N VAL A 123 -7.02 -0.02 10.01
CA VAL A 123 -6.27 -1.18 9.50
C VAL A 123 -5.72 -2.03 10.63
N GLY A 124 -5.13 -1.42 11.66
CA GLY A 124 -4.60 -2.10 12.85
C GLY A 124 -5.66 -2.95 13.53
N ASN A 125 -6.84 -2.37 13.79
CA ASN A 125 -7.93 -3.10 14.43
C ASN A 125 -8.55 -4.16 13.52
N CYS A 126 -8.89 -3.82 12.27
CA CYS A 126 -9.61 -4.76 11.41
C CYS A 126 -8.74 -5.89 10.86
N ALA A 127 -7.46 -5.63 10.56
CA ALA A 127 -6.59 -6.62 9.94
C ALA A 127 -5.75 -7.41 10.97
N PHE A 128 -5.38 -6.78 12.08
CA PHE A 128 -4.47 -7.38 13.07
C PHE A 128 -5.08 -7.49 14.47
N GLY A 129 -6.29 -6.98 14.71
CA GLY A 129 -6.91 -6.98 16.03
C GLY A 129 -6.18 -6.08 17.05
N ILE A 130 -5.37 -5.13 16.60
CA ILE A 130 -4.58 -4.25 17.48
C ILE A 130 -5.30 -2.94 17.68
N GLU A 131 -5.62 -2.63 18.94
CA GLU A 131 -6.05 -1.31 19.36
C GLU A 131 -4.83 -0.37 19.44
N CYS A 132 -4.54 0.31 18.32
CA CYS A 132 -3.39 1.22 18.23
C CYS A 132 -3.60 2.55 18.96
N ASN A 133 -4.87 2.97 19.13
CA ASN A 133 -5.29 4.21 19.78
C ASN A 133 -4.41 5.43 19.38
N SER A 134 -4.11 5.59 18.09
CA SER A 134 -3.11 6.53 17.58
C SER A 134 -3.46 8.00 17.81
N PHE A 135 -4.69 8.31 18.23
CA PHE A 135 -5.12 9.63 18.67
C PHE A 135 -4.65 9.99 20.09
N LEU A 136 -4.58 9.00 20.98
CA LEU A 136 -4.09 9.15 22.36
C LEU A 136 -2.59 8.88 22.46
N GLU A 137 -2.12 7.90 21.69
CA GLU A 137 -0.72 7.46 21.64
C GLU A 137 -0.14 7.71 20.24
N PRO A 138 0.31 8.95 19.94
CA PRO A 138 0.85 9.30 18.63
C PRO A 138 1.99 8.37 18.20
N ASN A 139 2.82 7.88 19.12
CA ASN A 139 4.03 7.16 18.78
C ASN A 139 3.88 5.64 18.91
N SER A 140 2.67 5.10 18.67
CA SER A 140 2.47 3.65 18.62
C SER A 140 3.42 3.02 17.59
N GLU A 141 4.00 1.88 17.94
CA GLU A 141 5.00 1.19 17.10
C GLU A 141 4.43 0.86 15.72
N PHE A 142 3.14 0.50 15.67
CA PHE A 142 2.39 0.28 14.43
C PHE A 142 2.35 1.54 13.54
N ARG A 143 2.08 2.71 14.13
CA ARG A 143 2.10 3.99 13.40
C ARG A 143 3.50 4.35 12.92
N MET A 144 4.52 4.17 13.76
CA MET A 144 5.91 4.45 13.36
C MET A 144 6.36 3.57 12.20
N CYS A 145 6.11 2.26 12.26
CA CYS A 145 6.44 1.34 11.18
C CYS A 145 5.66 1.65 9.89
N GLY A 146 4.38 2.01 9.99
CA GLY A 146 3.60 2.44 8.84
C GLY A 146 4.13 3.74 8.23
N LYS A 147 4.54 4.70 9.06
CA LYS A 147 5.15 5.95 8.61
C LYS A 147 6.49 5.71 7.91
N GLU A 148 7.33 4.82 8.43
CA GLU A 148 8.61 4.45 7.80
C GLU A 148 8.42 3.91 6.38
N PHE A 149 7.35 3.15 6.13
CA PHE A 149 7.04 2.63 4.81
C PHE A 149 6.78 3.74 3.78
N PHE A 150 6.10 4.82 4.17
CA PHE A 150 5.70 5.90 3.24
C PHE A 150 6.68 7.08 3.23
N ASP A 151 7.19 7.49 4.39
CA ASP A 151 7.94 8.74 4.56
C ASP A 151 9.46 8.52 4.61
N SER A 152 9.93 7.29 4.84
CA SER A 152 11.36 6.97 5.00
C SER A 152 11.78 5.77 4.14
N PRO A 153 11.72 5.88 2.80
CA PRO A 153 12.11 4.80 1.92
C PRO A 153 13.58 4.40 2.16
N ARG A 154 13.84 3.09 2.23
CA ARG A 154 15.19 2.52 2.46
C ARG A 154 16.26 3.09 1.53
N HIS A 155 15.87 3.34 0.28
CA HIS A 155 16.77 3.65 -0.82
C HIS A 155 16.51 5.03 -1.40
N SER A 156 17.60 5.70 -1.80
CA SER A 156 17.53 6.95 -2.55
C SER A 156 16.78 6.76 -3.89
N THR A 157 16.29 7.85 -4.47
CA THR A 157 15.58 7.82 -5.76
C THR A 157 16.40 7.17 -6.87
N MET A 158 17.73 7.35 -6.89
CA MET A 158 18.60 6.75 -7.90
C MET A 158 18.68 5.22 -7.76
N MET A 159 18.79 4.72 -6.53
CA MET A 159 18.78 3.27 -6.27
C MET A 159 17.42 2.66 -6.60
N ARG A 160 16.31 3.34 -6.28
CA ARG A 160 14.96 2.87 -6.68
C ARG A 160 14.79 2.81 -8.19
N LEU A 161 15.34 3.78 -8.93
CA LEU A 161 15.36 3.75 -10.38
C LEU A 161 16.17 2.56 -10.91
N PHE A 162 17.34 2.31 -10.35
CA PHE A 162 18.15 1.13 -10.69
C PHE A 162 17.38 -0.18 -10.48
N LEU A 163 16.70 -0.34 -9.34
CA LEU A 163 15.90 -1.54 -9.03
C LEU A 163 14.70 -1.70 -9.97
N ARG A 164 14.13 -0.60 -10.48
CA ARG A 164 13.07 -0.64 -11.49
C ARG A 164 13.58 -1.07 -12.85
N LEU A 165 14.74 -0.57 -13.29
CA LEU A 165 15.29 -0.86 -14.61
C LEU A 165 15.97 -2.24 -14.68
N PHE A 166 16.57 -2.68 -13.58
CA PHE A 166 17.35 -3.92 -13.48
C PHE A 166 16.91 -4.80 -12.29
N PRO A 167 15.64 -5.25 -12.24
CA PRO A 167 15.10 -5.97 -11.09
C PRO A 167 15.83 -7.30 -10.83
N GLU A 168 16.18 -8.05 -11.88
CA GLU A 168 16.93 -9.30 -11.72
C GLU A 168 18.30 -9.10 -11.08
N LEU A 169 19.00 -8.02 -11.44
CA LEU A 169 20.29 -7.69 -10.86
C LEU A 169 20.14 -7.28 -9.39
N GLY A 170 19.12 -6.48 -9.06
CA GLY A 170 18.79 -6.15 -7.68
C GLY A 170 18.52 -7.39 -6.82
N GLN A 171 17.77 -8.36 -7.35
CA GLN A 171 17.54 -9.64 -6.68
C GLN A 171 18.82 -10.47 -6.51
N LYS A 172 19.68 -10.54 -7.54
CA LYS A 172 20.98 -11.23 -7.45
C LYS A 172 21.91 -10.61 -6.41
N LEU A 173 21.89 -9.28 -6.29
CA LEU A 173 22.63 -8.52 -5.29
C LEU A 173 21.97 -8.54 -3.89
N ARG A 174 20.87 -9.30 -3.71
CA ARG A 174 20.14 -9.43 -2.44
C ARG A 174 19.67 -8.10 -1.87
N ILE A 175 19.33 -7.15 -2.73
CA ILE A 175 18.85 -5.84 -2.28
C ILE A 175 17.44 -6.01 -1.71
N LYS A 176 17.22 -5.51 -0.49
CA LYS A 176 15.90 -5.46 0.15
C LYS A 176 15.17 -4.18 -0.24
N TRP A 177 13.85 -4.23 -0.31
CA TRP A 177 13.01 -3.05 -0.57
C TRP A 177 12.60 -2.35 0.73
N LEU A 178 12.21 -3.12 1.74
CA LEU A 178 11.70 -2.65 3.03
C LEU A 178 12.81 -2.37 4.04
N ASN A 179 12.53 -1.45 4.97
CA ASN A 179 13.38 -1.21 6.14
C ASN A 179 13.32 -2.43 7.08
N ASP A 180 14.47 -2.82 7.64
CA ASP A 180 14.56 -4.02 8.47
C ASP A 180 13.73 -3.90 9.76
N HIS A 181 13.60 -2.68 10.31
CA HIS A 181 12.76 -2.38 11.47
C HIS A 181 11.27 -2.65 11.18
N ALA A 182 10.67 -1.95 10.22
CA ALA A 182 9.29 -2.17 9.82
C ALA A 182 9.02 -3.63 9.38
N ALA A 183 9.94 -4.24 8.62
CA ALA A 183 9.79 -5.63 8.19
C ALA A 183 9.79 -6.60 9.38
N GLY A 184 10.69 -6.39 10.35
CA GLY A 184 10.76 -7.18 11.58
C GLY A 184 9.50 -7.06 12.43
N PHE A 185 8.99 -5.83 12.61
CA PHE A 185 7.75 -5.58 13.33
C PHE A 185 6.56 -6.32 12.71
N PHE A 186 6.29 -6.15 11.41
CA PHE A 186 5.15 -6.79 10.77
C PHE A 186 5.30 -8.32 10.69
N TYR A 187 6.53 -8.82 10.52
CA TYR A 187 6.77 -10.26 10.56
C TYR A 187 6.47 -10.86 11.94
N LYS A 188 6.95 -10.20 13.00
CA LYS A 188 6.68 -10.61 14.38
C LYS A 188 5.18 -10.54 14.68
N LEU A 189 4.53 -9.44 14.31
CA LEU A 189 3.11 -9.24 14.53
C LEU A 189 2.27 -10.36 13.91
N VAL A 190 2.53 -10.69 12.63
CA VAL A 190 1.81 -11.77 11.95
C VAL A 190 2.09 -13.13 12.59
N ARG A 191 3.33 -13.39 13.02
CA ARG A 191 3.69 -14.62 13.74
C ARG A 191 2.91 -14.71 15.06
N ASP A 192 2.93 -13.66 15.87
CA ASP A 192 2.25 -13.62 17.17
C ASP A 192 0.72 -13.77 17.01
N THR A 193 0.13 -13.25 15.93
CA THR A 193 -1.31 -13.44 15.62
C THR A 193 -1.66 -14.87 15.16
N ILE A 194 -0.72 -15.59 14.54
CA ILE A 194 -0.94 -16.98 14.09
C ILE A 194 -0.73 -17.97 15.23
N ASP A 195 0.22 -17.68 16.13
CA ASP A 195 0.57 -18.54 17.25
C ASP A 195 -0.46 -18.48 18.41
N TYR A 196 -1.42 -17.54 18.34
CA TYR A 196 -2.54 -17.38 19.27
C TYR A 196 -3.82 -18.07 18.76
#